data_AF-A0A956E951-F1
#
_entry.id   AF-A0A956E951-F1
#
_cell.length_a   1.000
_cell.length_b   1.000
_cell.length_c   1.000
_cell.angle_alpha   90.00
_cell.angle_beta   90.00
_cell.angle_gamma   90.00
#
_symmetry.space_group_name_H-M   'P 1'
#
loop_
_entity.id
_entity.type
_entity.pdbx_description
1 polymer ?
#
loop_
_entity_poly.entity_id
_entity_poly.type
_entity_poly.pdbx_seq_one_letter_code
_entity_poly.pdbx_strand_id
1 'polypeptide(L)' 'MLVTRTNVASMEAQRNLTRSHEALSKSFNRLSSGYRINSAADDASGLAISESLTGQVR' A
#
# COMPACT_ATOMS: atom_id res chain seq x y z
N MET A 1 36.95 0.31 17.11
CA MET A 1 35.73 -0.50 16.90
C MET A 1 34.54 0.45 16.96
N LEU A 2 34.05 0.89 15.79
CA LEU A 2 32.97 1.86 15.71
C LEU A 2 31.64 1.08 15.74
N VAL A 3 31.16 0.72 16.93
CA VAL A 3 29.72 0.48 17.08
C VAL A 3 29.10 1.87 17.11
N THR A 4 28.88 2.44 15.92
CA THR A 4 27.90 3.53 15.79
C THR A 4 26.63 3.08 16.48
N ARG A 5 26.04 3.95 17.30
CA ARG A 5 24.86 3.74 18.16
C ARG A 5 23.57 3.41 17.38
N THR A 6 23.66 2.51 16.41
CA THR A 6 22.61 2.18 15.46
C THR A 6 22.68 0.68 15.28
N ASN A 7 21.84 -0.02 16.03
CA ASN A 7 21.67 -1.45 15.89
C ASN A 7 21.06 -1.73 14.50
N VAL A 8 21.89 -2.13 13.54
CA VAL A 8 21.50 -2.33 12.15
C VAL A 8 20.39 -3.38 12.03
N ALA A 9 20.41 -4.43 12.85
CA ALA A 9 19.34 -5.43 12.89
C ALA A 9 18.02 -4.84 13.41
N SER A 10 18.08 -3.96 14.42
CA SER A 10 16.88 -3.23 14.89
C SER A 10 16.34 -2.26 13.84
N MET A 11 17.21 -1.56 13.11
CA MET A 11 16.79 -0.69 12.00
C MET A 11 16.17 -1.49 10.86
N GLU A 12 16.73 -2.65 10.51
CA GLU A 12 16.18 -3.52 9.48
C GLU A 12 14.81 -4.08 9.91
N ALA A 13 14.69 -4.55 11.16
CA ALA A 13 13.43 -4.99 11.73
C ALA A 13 12.38 -3.87 11.73
N GLN A 14 12.75 -2.64 12.08
CA GLN A 14 11.86 -1.47 12.00
C GLN A 14 11.43 -1.17 10.56
N ARG A 15 12.34 -1.21 9.59
CA ARG A 15 11.99 -1.01 8.16
C ARG A 15 11.03 -2.09 7.65
N ASN A 16 11.28 -3.35 8.01
CA ASN A 16 10.40 -4.47 7.64
C ASN A 16 9.04 -4.37 8.33
N LEU A 17 9.00 -3.89 9.58
CA LEU A 17 7.77 -3.63 10.32
C LEU A 17 6.97 -2.50 9.68
N THR A 18 7.60 -1.38 9.32
CA THR A 18 6.93 -0.26 8.62
C THR A 18 6.32 -0.74 7.31
N ARG A 19 7.07 -1.50 6.49
CA ARG A 19 6.55 -2.07 5.24
C ARG A 19 5.37 -3.02 5.47
N SER A 20 5.45 -3.86 6.50
CA SER A 20 4.36 -4.77 6.86
C SER A 20 3.12 -4.00 7.32
N HIS A 21 3.30 -2.91 8.07
CA HIS A 21 2.22 -2.02 8.50
C HIS A 21 1.54 -1.30 7.32
N GLU A 22 2.32 -0.79 6.36
CA GLU A 22 1.78 -0.18 5.15
C GLU A 22 0.98 -1.18 4.30
N ALA A 23 1.52 -2.39 4.11
CA ALA A 23 0.82 -3.46 3.39
C ALA A 23 -0.48 -3.88 4.09
N LEU A 24 -0.46 -3.96 5.42
CA LEU A 24 -1.65 -4.24 6.22
C LEU A 24 -2.69 -3.12 6.09
N SER A 25 -2.28 -1.85 6.19
CA SER A 25 -3.17 -0.70 6.04
C SER A 25 -3.82 -0.65 4.66
N LYS A 26 -3.05 -0.93 3.59
CA LYS A 26 -3.57 -1.03 2.22
C LYS A 26 -4.56 -2.19 2.06
N SER A 27 -4.27 -3.33 2.67
CA SER A 27 -5.20 -4.48 2.69
C SER A 27 -6.50 -4.14 3.42
N PHE A 28 -6.41 -3.43 4.54
CA PHE A 28 -7.56 -2.98 5.32
C PHE A 28 -8.41 -1.98 4.55
N ASN A 29 -7.79 -1.02 3.85
CA ASN A 29 -8.49 -0.08 2.99
C ASN A 29 -9.25 -0.79 1.86
N ARG A 30 -8.61 -1.76 1.18
CA ARG A 30 -9.26 -2.55 0.12
C ARG A 30 -10.44 -3.36 0.66
N LEU A 31 -10.25 -4.00 1.82
CA LEU A 31 -11.32 -4.75 2.49
C LEU A 31 -12.50 -3.84 2.87
N SER A 32 -12.23 -2.68 3.46
CA SER A 32 -13.27 -1.73 3.89
C SER A 32 -14.03 -1.13 2.72
N SER A 33 -13.38 -0.89 1.59
CA SER A 33 -14.00 -0.32 0.40
C SER A 33 -14.72 -1.35 -0.48
N GLY A 34 -14.34 -2.63 -0.39
CA GLY A 34 -14.68 -3.66 -1.36
C GLY A 34 -14.01 -3.50 -2.74
N TYR A 35 -13.32 -2.39 -3.01
CA TYR A 35 -12.68 -2.12 -4.28
C TYR A 35 -11.18 -2.49 -4.25
N ARG A 36 -10.75 -3.10 -5.35
CA ARG A 36 -9.37 -3.57 -5.51
C ARG A 36 -8.38 -2.41 -5.70
N ILE A 37 -8.87 -1.27 -6.21
CA ILE A 37 -8.13 -0.05 -6.53
C ILE A 37 -8.88 1.10 -5.86
N ASN A 38 -8.31 1.69 -4.81
CA ASN A 38 -8.96 2.75 -4.01
C ASN A 38 -8.42 4.15 -4.26
N SER A 39 -7.34 4.29 -5.04
CA SER A 39 -6.73 5.58 -5.28
C SER A 39 -6.16 5.65 -6.70
N ALA A 40 -6.42 6.77 -7.39
CA ALA A 40 -5.76 7.12 -8.64
C ALA A 40 -4.23 7.20 -8.50
N ALA A 41 -3.73 7.37 -7.26
CA ALA A 41 -2.30 7.38 -6.97
C ALA A 41 -1.66 5.97 -7.02
N ASP A 42 -2.44 4.91 -6.80
CA ASP A 42 -1.96 3.52 -6.86
C ASP A 42 -1.97 2.96 -8.29
N ASP A 43 -2.94 3.36 -9.12
CA ASP A 43 -3.04 3.00 -10.55
C ASP A 43 -4.06 3.91 -11.27
N ALA A 44 -3.60 5.05 -11.79
CA ALA A 44 -4.45 6.01 -12.50
C ALA A 44 -5.11 5.40 -13.75
N SER A 45 -4.43 4.48 -14.43
CA SER A 45 -4.95 3.78 -15.61
C SER A 45 -6.00 2.73 -15.22
N GLY A 46 -5.76 1.98 -14.14
CA GLY A 46 -6.71 1.02 -13.60
C GLY A 46 -8.01 1.66 -13.09
N LEU A 47 -7.93 2.86 -12.51
CA LEU A 47 -9.11 3.62 -12.09
C LEU A 47 -9.94 4.09 -13.31
N ALA A 48 -9.30 4.68 -14.32
CA ALA A 48 -9.99 5.15 -15.52
C ALA A 48 -10.71 4.02 -16.28
N ILE A 49 -10.11 2.83 -16.34
CA ILE A 49 -10.76 1.64 -16.92
C ILE A 49 -11.95 1.19 -16.06
N SER A 50 -11.81 1.20 -14.73
CA SER A 50 -12.92 0.87 -13.82
C SER A 50 -14.10 1.84 -13.97
N GLU A 51 -13.83 3.13 -14.10
CA GLU A 51 -14.86 4.15 -14.36
C GLU A 51 -15.48 3.99 -15.75
N SER A 52 -14.69 3.71 -16.78
CA SER A 52 -15.18 3.44 -18.13
C SER A 52 -16.08 2.19 -18.19
N LEU A 53 -15.69 1.10 -17.52
CA LEU A 53 -16.50 -0.11 -17.41
C LEU A 53 -17.79 0.15 -16.62
N THR A 54 -17.72 0.92 -15.53
CA THR A 54 -18.92 1.35 -14.77
C THR A 54 -19.86 2.18 -15.64
N GLY A 55 -19.32 3.05 -16.49
CA GLY A 55 -20.09 3.85 -17.44
C GLY A 55 -20.70 3.05 -18.60
N GLN A 56 -20.15 1.89 -18.97
CA GLN A 56 -20.75 1.00 -19.97
C GLN A 56 -21.85 0.09 -19.41
N VAL A 57 -21.82 -0.19 -18.10
CA VAL A 57 -22.81 -1.05 -17.43
C VAL A 57 -24.09 -0.29 -17.08
N ARG A 58 -24.04 1.04 -17.01
CA ARG A 58 -25.19 1.93 -16.83
C ARG A 58 -25.87 2.29 -18.15
#